data_AF-A0A4Q5NH65-F1
#
_entry.id   AF-A0A4Q5NH65-F1
#
_cell.length_a   1.000
_cell.length_b   1.000
_cell.length_c   1.000
_cell.angle_alpha   90.00
_cell.angle_beta   90.00
_cell.angle_gamma   90.00
#
_symmetry.space_group_name_H-M   'P 1'
#
loop_
_entity.id
_entity.type
_entity.pdbx_description
1 polymer ?
#
loop_
_entity_poly.entity_id
_entity_poly.type
_entity_poly.pdbx_seq_one_letter_code
_entity_poly.pdbx_strand_id
1 'polypeptide(L)'
;MYKGCITKYKKNKSFEFRVRTIKKDKRYHSFDIEKILFSKVNNGFCTNILGEMQSDRSIMNPERGCVLGYDRYTSKYVLHMPKTVVTTNKTVNDLNCGIDPGIRTFLTVYSKNDVLEIGKNINYDKYFNKIDKLNTFFDVNDENKDKQSMKYKKAIGKIYDKINNKTKDMHFKVGKLLCQRYFVFCKKQNKKIKIGKFSIFLITNRVRLVIKNLGGVYSTVPRILLKMYQAN
;
A
#
# COMPACT_ATOMS: atom_id res chain seq x y z
N MET A 1 -13.73 17.01 11.81
CA MET A 1 -14.36 16.02 10.90
C MET A 1 -15.88 15.82 11.11
N TYR A 2 -16.41 15.73 12.33
CA TYR A 2 -17.84 15.40 12.55
C TYR A 2 -18.83 16.56 12.40
N LYS A 3 -18.36 17.82 12.48
CA LYS A 3 -19.21 19.02 12.41
C LYS A 3 -20.11 19.03 11.17
N GLY A 4 -19.56 18.71 10.00
CA GLY A 4 -20.32 18.69 8.75
C GLY A 4 -21.41 17.61 8.69
N CYS A 5 -21.13 16.40 9.18
CA CYS A 5 -22.11 15.33 9.27
C CYS A 5 -23.23 15.66 10.26
N ILE A 6 -22.87 16.24 11.41
CA ILE A 6 -23.84 16.72 12.42
C ILE A 6 -24.72 17.83 11.82
N THR A 7 -24.15 18.78 11.08
CA THR A 7 -24.92 19.84 10.41
C THR A 7 -25.88 19.27 9.36
N LYS A 8 -25.48 18.26 8.57
CA LYS A 8 -26.37 17.60 7.60
C LYS A 8 -27.50 16.81 8.28
N TYR A 9 -27.19 16.09 9.35
CA TYR A 9 -28.19 15.40 10.16
C TYR A 9 -29.23 16.37 10.75
N LYS A 10 -28.77 17.53 11.26
CA LYS A 10 -29.67 18.58 11.77
C LYS A 10 -30.58 19.17 10.69
N LYS A 11 -30.09 19.33 9.46
CA LYS A 11 -30.86 19.88 8.34
C LYS A 11 -31.80 18.85 7.70
N ASN A 12 -31.42 17.57 7.70
CA ASN A 12 -32.21 16.49 7.14
C ASN A 12 -32.16 15.28 8.09
N LYS A 13 -33.25 15.05 8.82
CA LYS A 13 -33.36 13.96 9.80
C LYS A 13 -33.29 12.56 9.16
N SER A 14 -33.48 12.44 7.84
CA SER A 14 -33.30 11.18 7.10
C SER A 14 -31.84 10.88 6.74
N PHE A 15 -30.92 11.84 6.91
CA PHE A 15 -29.50 11.61 6.68
C PHE A 15 -28.90 10.91 7.90
N GLU A 16 -28.61 9.61 7.80
CA GLU A 16 -27.94 8.87 8.86
C GLU A 16 -26.42 8.85 8.67
N PHE A 17 -25.68 8.93 9.78
CA PHE A 17 -24.24 8.70 9.77
C PHE A 17 -23.82 7.97 11.03
N ARG A 18 -22.80 7.11 10.89
CA ARG A 18 -22.24 6.34 12.01
C ARG A 18 -20.86 6.86 12.37
N VAL A 19 -20.67 7.22 13.63
CA VAL A 19 -19.34 7.44 14.19
C VAL A 19 -18.76 6.09 14.60
N ARG A 20 -17.57 5.75 14.11
CA ARG A 20 -16.84 4.54 14.50
C ARG A 20 -15.65 4.95 15.35
N THR A 21 -15.47 4.29 16.48
CA THR A 21 -14.26 4.46 17.29
C THR A 21 -13.05 3.87 16.55
N ILE A 22 -11.93 4.58 16.60
CA ILE A 22 -10.66 4.07 16.10
C ILE A 22 -10.09 3.17 17.19
N LYS A 23 -9.90 1.89 16.85
CA LYS A 23 -9.26 0.90 17.71
C LYS A 23 -7.83 1.35 18.05
N LYS A 24 -7.53 1.52 19.34
CA LYS A 24 -6.19 1.91 19.85
C LYS A 24 -5.11 0.87 19.50
N ASP A 25 -5.50 -0.39 19.37
CA ASP A 25 -4.63 -1.51 19.07
C ASP A 25 -4.31 -1.67 17.57
N LYS A 26 -4.96 -0.89 16.71
CA LYS A 26 -4.74 -0.94 15.26
C LYS A 26 -3.27 -0.70 14.93
N ARG A 27 -2.74 -1.47 13.96
CA ARG A 27 -1.35 -1.30 13.52
C ARG A 27 -1.10 0.08 12.90
N TYR A 28 -1.97 0.48 11.99
CA TYR A 28 -1.86 1.72 11.23
C TYR A 28 -2.81 2.79 11.73
N HIS A 29 -2.26 3.94 12.08
CA HIS A 29 -2.99 5.16 12.39
C HIS A 29 -2.73 6.16 11.28
N SER A 30 -3.76 6.88 10.87
CA SER A 30 -3.63 7.87 9.80
C SER A 30 -4.35 9.15 10.20
N PHE A 31 -3.74 10.28 9.85
CA PHE A 31 -4.28 11.61 10.06
C PHE A 31 -4.15 12.43 8.78
N ASP A 32 -5.22 13.11 8.38
CA ASP A 32 -5.22 13.96 7.19
C ASP A 32 -4.71 15.35 7.57
N ILE A 33 -3.74 15.85 6.81
CA ILE A 33 -3.11 17.16 7.00
C ILE A 33 -3.48 18.03 5.81
N GLU A 34 -4.16 19.14 6.09
CA GLU A 34 -4.48 20.12 5.06
C GLU A 34 -3.22 20.83 4.57
N LYS A 35 -3.19 21.16 3.27
CA LYS A 35 -2.06 21.84 2.63
C LYS A 35 -1.66 23.13 3.35
N ILE A 36 -2.64 23.88 3.86
CA ILE A 36 -2.42 25.18 4.51
C ILE A 36 -1.59 25.07 5.79
N LEU A 37 -1.53 23.90 6.41
CA LEU A 37 -0.78 23.66 7.64
C LEU A 37 0.73 23.48 7.40
N PHE A 38 1.15 23.27 6.16
CA PHE A 38 2.56 23.13 5.81
C PHE A 38 3.23 24.51 5.75
N SER A 39 4.43 24.59 6.32
CA SER A 39 5.23 25.80 6.23
C SER A 39 5.76 25.99 4.80
N LYS A 40 5.82 27.26 4.37
CA LYS A 40 6.38 27.65 3.08
C LYS A 40 7.90 27.81 3.13
N VAL A 41 8.45 28.01 4.33
CA VAL A 41 9.85 28.35 4.58
C VAL A 41 10.58 27.20 5.27
N ASN A 42 9.96 26.62 6.28
CA ASN A 42 10.60 25.60 7.12
C ASN A 42 10.11 24.21 6.72
N ASN A 43 10.94 23.20 6.97
CA ASN A 43 10.61 21.82 6.64
C ASN A 43 9.68 21.20 7.70
N GLY A 44 8.38 21.44 7.58
CA GLY A 44 7.41 20.99 8.58
C GLY A 44 5.97 21.38 8.27
N PHE A 45 5.05 20.85 9.08
CA PHE A 45 3.68 21.34 9.19
C PHE A 45 3.39 21.68 10.65
N CYS A 46 2.52 22.67 10.88
CA CYS A 46 2.25 23.20 12.22
C CYS A 46 3.54 23.55 12.99
N THR A 47 4.51 24.17 12.31
CA THR A 47 5.87 24.41 12.82
C THR A 47 5.91 25.21 14.12
N ASN A 48 4.91 26.07 14.36
CA ASN A 48 4.80 26.82 15.61
C ASN A 48 4.59 25.93 16.83
N ILE A 49 4.03 24.73 16.65
CA ILE A 49 3.71 23.78 17.74
C ILE A 49 4.68 22.59 17.71
N LEU A 50 4.94 22.04 16.53
CA LEU A 50 5.72 20.82 16.36
C LEU A 50 7.19 21.06 16.04
N GLY A 51 7.58 22.31 15.80
CA GLY A 51 8.92 22.67 15.36
C GLY A 51 9.23 22.20 13.93
N GLU A 52 10.51 22.28 13.57
CA GLU A 52 11.01 21.74 12.31
C GLU A 52 11.15 20.22 12.35
N MET A 53 10.84 19.56 11.23
CA MET A 53 10.80 18.12 11.15
C MET A 53 11.98 17.57 10.35
N GLN A 54 12.55 16.49 10.88
CA GLN A 54 13.59 15.72 10.20
C GLN A 54 12.94 14.70 9.27
N SER A 55 13.21 14.81 7.97
CA SER A 55 12.71 13.90 6.94
C SER A 55 13.78 13.55 5.93
N ASP A 56 13.59 12.42 5.25
CA ASP A 56 14.48 11.97 4.16
C ASP A 56 14.35 12.83 2.89
N ARG A 57 13.28 13.63 2.77
CA ARG A 57 13.02 14.54 1.64
C ARG A 57 12.30 15.78 2.14
N SER A 58 12.46 16.90 1.42
CA SER A 58 11.71 18.12 1.72
C SER A 58 10.20 17.88 1.64
N ILE A 59 9.48 18.36 2.65
CA ILE A 59 8.02 18.30 2.78
C ILE A 59 7.35 19.66 2.57
N MET A 60 8.10 20.65 2.09
CA MET A 60 7.62 22.01 1.88
C MET A 60 6.63 22.08 0.72
N ASN A 61 5.66 22.99 0.83
CA ASN A 61 4.74 23.37 -0.24
C ASN A 61 4.08 22.20 -1.01
N PRO A 62 3.35 21.29 -0.34
CA PRO A 62 2.65 20.22 -1.04
C PRO A 62 1.62 20.75 -2.04
N GLU A 63 1.43 20.05 -3.16
CA GLU A 63 0.41 20.40 -4.15
C GLU A 63 -1.01 20.36 -3.54
N ARG A 64 -1.28 19.35 -2.71
CA ARG A 64 -2.59 19.05 -2.08
C ARG A 64 -2.43 18.60 -0.63
N GLY A 65 -3.55 18.37 0.05
CA GLY A 65 -3.55 17.76 1.39
C GLY A 65 -2.80 16.41 1.40
N CYS A 66 -2.12 16.13 2.50
CA CYS A 66 -1.30 14.96 2.69
C CYS A 66 -1.90 14.06 3.77
N VAL A 67 -1.48 12.79 3.82
CA VAL A 67 -1.88 11.86 4.89
C VAL A 67 -0.66 11.44 5.68
N LEU A 68 -0.64 11.70 6.97
CA LEU A 68 0.38 11.19 7.87
C LEU A 68 -0.04 9.82 8.39
N GLY A 69 0.72 8.80 8.04
CA GLY A 69 0.56 7.45 8.56
C GLY A 69 1.58 7.14 9.66
N TYR A 70 1.13 6.53 10.74
CA TYR A 70 1.99 5.92 11.77
C TYR A 70 1.82 4.41 11.77
N ASP A 71 2.92 3.68 11.62
CA ASP A 71 2.94 2.22 11.76
C ASP A 71 3.51 1.82 13.12
N ARG A 72 2.64 1.31 14.00
CA ARG A 72 2.97 0.89 15.37
C ARG A 72 4.00 -0.25 15.42
N TYR A 73 4.13 -1.04 14.36
CA TYR A 73 5.04 -2.19 14.35
C TYR A 73 6.47 -1.79 14.02
N THR A 74 6.62 -0.79 13.15
CA THR A 74 7.92 -0.24 12.76
C THR A 74 8.28 1.02 13.56
N SER A 75 7.33 1.60 14.29
CA SER A 75 7.47 2.86 15.02
C SER A 75 7.93 4.00 14.11
N LYS A 76 7.38 4.04 12.89
CA LYS A 76 7.74 5.00 11.85
C LYS A 76 6.55 5.82 11.41
N TYR A 77 6.81 7.11 11.19
CA TYR A 77 5.90 8.02 10.53
C TYR A 77 6.21 8.08 9.03
N VAL A 78 5.17 7.99 8.21
CA VAL A 78 5.24 8.09 6.76
C VAL A 78 4.28 9.17 6.31
N LEU A 79 4.80 10.20 5.66
CA LEU A 79 3.98 11.21 5.02
C LEU A 79 3.68 10.78 3.58
N HIS A 80 2.40 10.72 3.27
CA HIS A 80 1.87 10.45 1.94
C HIS A 80 1.56 11.78 1.25
N MET A 81 2.50 12.25 0.43
CA MET A 81 2.35 13.49 -0.32
C MET A 81 1.88 13.18 -1.75
N PRO A 82 0.69 13.61 -2.18
CA PRO A 82 0.25 13.41 -3.56
C PRO A 82 1.05 14.30 -4.52
N LYS A 83 1.43 13.73 -5.68
CA LYS A 83 2.06 14.45 -6.78
C LYS A 83 1.31 14.21 -8.09
N THR A 84 1.23 15.25 -8.90
CA THR A 84 0.72 15.17 -10.27
C THR A 84 1.80 14.62 -11.18
N VAL A 85 1.49 13.57 -11.96
CA VAL A 85 2.43 12.96 -12.90
C VAL A 85 1.86 13.08 -14.31
N VAL A 86 2.67 13.61 -15.23
CA VAL A 86 2.36 13.65 -16.67
C VAL A 86 2.85 12.36 -17.29
N THR A 87 1.96 11.65 -18.00
CA THR A 87 2.28 10.37 -18.65
C THR A 87 2.53 10.61 -20.13
N THR A 88 3.66 10.13 -20.65
CA THR A 88 3.95 10.13 -22.09
C THR A 88 3.50 8.83 -22.72
N ASN A 89 2.80 8.90 -23.86
CA ASN A 89 2.48 7.72 -24.66
C ASN A 89 3.77 7.18 -25.30
N LYS A 90 3.99 5.87 -25.20
CA LYS A 90 5.04 5.15 -25.96
C LYS A 90 4.36 4.29 -27.02
N THR A 91 4.96 4.23 -28.21
CA THR A 91 4.64 3.23 -29.23
C THR A 91 5.06 1.85 -28.72
N VAL A 92 4.24 0.83 -28.96
CA VAL A 92 4.37 -0.50 -28.36
C VAL A 92 4.32 -1.57 -29.45
N ASN A 93 5.11 -2.63 -29.32
CA ASN A 93 5.15 -3.78 -30.24
C ASN A 93 3.98 -4.76 -29.99
N ASP A 94 3.43 -5.40 -31.03
CA ASP A 94 2.17 -6.20 -31.04
C ASP A 94 2.21 -7.63 -30.43
N LEU A 95 3.15 -7.96 -29.55
CA LEU A 95 3.36 -9.35 -29.09
C LEU A 95 2.47 -9.77 -27.91
N ASN A 96 1.34 -10.45 -28.14
CA ASN A 96 0.45 -10.92 -27.07
C ASN A 96 1.03 -12.09 -26.23
N CYS A 97 0.78 -12.11 -24.91
CA CYS A 97 1.11 -13.24 -24.02
C CYS A 97 -0.01 -13.58 -23.01
N GLY A 98 -0.15 -14.86 -22.66
CA GLY A 98 -0.93 -15.36 -21.53
C GLY A 98 -0.09 -15.48 -20.26
N ILE A 99 -0.71 -15.29 -19.10
CA ILE A 99 -0.02 -15.28 -17.80
C ILE A 99 -0.76 -16.22 -16.84
N ASP A 100 0.00 -17.10 -16.18
CA ASP A 100 -0.49 -18.03 -15.17
C ASP A 100 0.32 -17.89 -13.86
N PRO A 101 -0.29 -17.37 -12.77
CA PRO A 101 0.36 -17.33 -11.47
C PRO A 101 0.32 -18.72 -10.81
N GLY A 102 1.50 -19.29 -10.56
CA GLY A 102 1.65 -20.62 -9.99
C GLY A 102 2.08 -20.64 -8.51
N ILE A 103 2.09 -21.84 -7.93
CA ILE A 103 2.67 -22.10 -6.60
C ILE A 103 4.16 -22.46 -6.73
N ARG A 104 4.54 -23.25 -7.75
CA ARG A 104 5.94 -23.64 -8.03
C ARG A 104 6.74 -22.55 -8.73
N THR A 105 6.10 -21.82 -9.64
CA THR A 105 6.67 -20.65 -10.32
C THR A 105 5.89 -19.42 -9.86
N PHE A 106 6.59 -18.31 -9.63
CA PHE A 106 5.92 -17.05 -9.33
C PHE A 106 4.95 -16.64 -10.44
N LEU A 107 5.38 -16.88 -11.69
CA LEU A 107 4.60 -16.61 -12.88
C LEU A 107 5.09 -17.51 -14.02
N THR A 108 4.17 -18.12 -14.75
CA THR A 108 4.47 -18.72 -16.07
C THR A 108 3.80 -17.88 -17.15
N VAL A 109 4.53 -17.59 -18.22
CA VAL A 109 4.08 -16.74 -19.30
C VAL A 109 4.13 -17.55 -20.59
N TYR A 110 3.03 -17.58 -21.31
CA TYR A 110 2.88 -18.30 -22.58
C TYR A 110 2.73 -17.29 -23.71
N SER A 111 3.62 -17.35 -24.69
CA SER A 111 3.52 -16.61 -25.94
C SER A 111 3.37 -17.59 -27.10
N LYS A 112 3.07 -17.09 -28.31
CA LYS A 112 3.03 -17.92 -29.52
C LYS A 112 4.35 -18.67 -29.75
N ASN A 113 5.47 -18.03 -29.37
CA ASN A 113 6.81 -18.49 -29.73
C ASN A 113 7.65 -18.96 -28.52
N ASP A 114 7.20 -18.76 -27.28
CA ASP A 114 8.03 -19.00 -26.09
C ASP A 114 7.18 -19.28 -24.83
N VAL A 115 7.76 -20.01 -23.89
CA VAL A 115 7.23 -20.26 -22.54
C VAL A 115 8.26 -19.82 -21.51
N LEU A 116 7.92 -18.78 -20.75
CA LEU A 116 8.81 -18.20 -19.74
C LEU A 116 8.32 -18.50 -18.34
N GLU A 117 9.13 -19.24 -17.58
CA GLU A 117 8.88 -19.54 -16.17
C GLU A 117 9.72 -18.64 -15.27
N ILE A 118 9.05 -17.79 -14.48
CA ILE A 118 9.67 -16.81 -13.60
C ILE A 118 9.52 -17.26 -12.15
N GLY A 119 10.62 -17.18 -11.39
CA GLY A 119 10.57 -17.33 -9.94
C GLY A 119 10.47 -18.78 -9.43
N LYS A 120 11.10 -19.74 -10.12
CA LYS A 120 11.19 -21.15 -9.67
C LYS A 120 11.79 -21.34 -8.26
N ASN A 121 12.74 -20.49 -7.87
CA ASN A 121 13.53 -20.66 -6.65
C ASN A 121 13.11 -19.71 -5.53
N ILE A 122 11.85 -19.26 -5.51
CA ILE A 122 11.38 -18.38 -4.45
C ILE A 122 10.98 -19.21 -3.22
N ASN A 123 11.94 -19.39 -2.32
CA ASN A 123 11.66 -20.02 -1.03
C ASN A 123 10.92 -19.03 -0.10
N TYR A 124 9.63 -19.31 0.15
CA TYR A 124 8.84 -18.67 1.20
C TYR A 124 8.79 -19.49 2.49
N ASP A 125 9.07 -20.79 2.42
CA ASP A 125 9.00 -21.75 3.54
C ASP A 125 9.82 -21.32 4.74
N LYS A 126 11.01 -20.73 4.51
CA LYS A 126 11.84 -20.17 5.59
C LYS A 126 11.07 -19.12 6.44
N TYR A 127 10.16 -18.37 5.84
CA TYR A 127 9.36 -17.38 6.55
C TYR A 127 8.15 -18.02 7.23
N PHE A 128 7.47 -18.98 6.59
CA PHE A 128 6.36 -19.71 7.19
C PHE A 128 6.81 -20.53 8.41
N ASN A 129 7.90 -21.28 8.29
CA ASN A 129 8.50 -22.02 9.42
C ASN A 129 8.85 -21.11 10.60
N LYS A 130 9.23 -19.85 10.34
CA LYS A 130 9.47 -18.87 11.42
C LYS A 130 8.18 -18.36 12.04
N ILE A 131 7.12 -18.19 11.26
CA ILE A 131 5.80 -17.80 11.76
C ILE A 131 5.26 -18.92 12.65
N ASP A 132 5.33 -20.17 12.20
CA ASP A 132 4.83 -21.33 12.94
C ASP A 132 5.55 -21.47 14.29
N LYS A 133 6.88 -21.37 14.29
CA LYS A 133 7.68 -21.33 15.52
C LYS A 133 7.29 -20.19 16.46
N LEU A 134 6.86 -19.04 15.94
CA LEU A 134 6.43 -17.91 16.80
C LEU A 134 5.02 -18.11 17.33
N ASN A 135 4.17 -18.82 16.59
CA ASN A 135 2.80 -19.16 16.99
C ASN A 135 2.77 -20.22 18.10
N THR A 136 3.73 -21.16 18.16
CA THR A 136 3.78 -22.14 19.26
C THR A 136 3.98 -21.50 20.64
N PHE A 137 4.60 -20.32 20.72
CA PHE A 137 4.77 -19.58 21.98
C PHE A 137 3.52 -18.78 22.39
N PHE A 138 2.43 -18.83 21.62
CA PHE A 138 1.17 -18.12 21.90
C PHE A 138 0.19 -18.93 22.76
N ASP A 139 0.40 -20.25 22.88
CA ASP A 139 -0.54 -21.20 23.52
C ASP A 139 -0.29 -21.41 25.02
N VAL A 140 0.71 -20.78 25.63
CA VAL A 140 1.01 -20.97 27.06
C VAL A 140 0.13 -20.07 27.91
N ASN A 141 -0.65 -20.69 28.79
CA ASN A 141 -1.56 -20.09 29.77
C ASN A 141 -0.82 -19.24 30.81
N ASP A 142 -0.41 -18.03 30.42
CA ASP A 142 0.38 -17.14 31.27
C ASP A 142 -0.34 -15.81 31.50
N GLU A 143 -0.38 -15.34 32.74
CA GLU A 143 -1.10 -14.13 33.20
C GLU A 143 -0.53 -12.84 32.57
N ASN A 144 0.69 -12.91 31.97
CA ASN A 144 1.34 -11.84 31.23
C ASN A 144 1.05 -11.81 29.70
N LYS A 145 0.00 -12.52 29.26
CA LYS A 145 -0.36 -12.76 27.85
C LYS A 145 -0.34 -11.51 26.98
N ASP A 146 -0.79 -10.36 27.46
CA ASP A 146 -1.02 -9.17 26.62
C ASP A 146 0.25 -8.49 26.11
N LYS A 147 1.27 -8.30 26.95
CA LYS A 147 2.55 -7.69 26.54
C LYS A 147 3.35 -8.63 25.65
N GLN A 148 3.37 -9.91 25.99
CA GLN A 148 4.07 -10.95 25.23
C GLN A 148 3.40 -11.19 23.87
N SER A 149 2.06 -11.19 23.82
CA SER A 149 1.23 -11.22 22.62
C SER A 149 1.56 -10.09 21.65
N MET A 150 1.75 -8.86 22.12
CA MET A 150 2.10 -7.73 21.25
C MET A 150 3.51 -7.82 20.67
N LYS A 151 4.49 -8.31 21.44
CA LYS A 151 5.87 -8.54 20.95
C LYS A 151 5.87 -9.56 19.81
N TYR A 152 5.17 -10.68 20.00
CA TYR A 152 5.08 -11.74 18.99
C TYR A 152 4.25 -11.32 17.78
N LYS A 153 3.09 -10.66 17.96
CA LYS A 153 2.31 -10.07 16.87
C LYS A 153 3.14 -9.10 16.02
N LYS A 154 3.97 -8.25 16.66
CA LYS A 154 4.93 -7.38 15.95
C LYS A 154 5.97 -8.19 15.17
N ALA A 155 6.53 -9.24 15.75
CA ALA A 155 7.53 -10.09 15.10
C ALA A 155 6.95 -10.82 13.88
N ILE A 156 5.79 -11.46 14.04
CA ILE A 156 5.03 -12.13 12.96
C ILE A 156 4.67 -11.11 11.87
N GLY A 157 4.15 -9.94 12.25
CA GLY A 157 3.83 -8.87 11.31
C GLY A 157 5.04 -8.43 10.47
N LYS A 158 6.22 -8.30 11.09
CA LYS A 158 7.47 -7.98 10.38
C LYS A 158 7.88 -9.09 9.39
N ILE A 159 7.59 -10.36 9.69
CA ILE A 159 7.85 -11.47 8.76
C ILE A 159 6.89 -11.41 7.58
N TYR A 160 5.59 -11.19 7.81
CA TYR A 160 4.63 -10.98 6.73
C TYR A 160 4.97 -9.76 5.86
N ASP A 161 5.48 -8.68 6.45
CA ASP A 161 5.96 -7.53 5.67
C ASP A 161 7.13 -7.92 4.76
N LYS A 162 8.06 -8.77 5.22
CA LYS A 162 9.17 -9.28 4.38
C LYS A 162 8.65 -10.11 3.22
N ILE A 163 7.69 -11.02 3.47
CA ILE A 163 7.03 -11.81 2.42
C ILE A 163 6.40 -10.86 1.40
N ASN A 164 5.56 -9.94 1.86
CA ASN A 164 4.86 -8.98 1.00
C ASN A 164 5.81 -8.09 0.20
N ASN A 165 6.91 -7.62 0.80
CA ASN A 165 7.89 -6.81 0.09
C ASN A 165 8.61 -7.62 -0.99
N LYS A 166 8.96 -8.88 -0.71
CA LYS A 166 9.55 -9.79 -1.70
C LYS A 166 8.58 -10.07 -2.85
N THR A 167 7.32 -10.35 -2.55
CA THR A 167 6.25 -10.53 -3.55
C THR A 167 6.05 -9.29 -4.40
N LYS A 168 6.02 -8.09 -3.79
CA LYS A 168 5.89 -6.81 -4.52
C LYS A 168 7.08 -6.56 -5.44
N ASP A 169 8.30 -6.74 -4.95
CA ASP A 169 9.51 -6.58 -5.75
C ASP A 169 9.49 -7.52 -6.97
N MET A 170 9.07 -8.77 -6.77
CA MET A 170 8.84 -9.70 -7.87
C MET A 170 7.79 -9.21 -8.86
N HIS A 171 6.63 -8.74 -8.40
CA HIS A 171 5.62 -8.16 -9.29
C HIS A 171 6.15 -6.96 -10.10
N PHE A 172 6.96 -6.08 -9.49
CA PHE A 172 7.56 -4.96 -10.22
C PHE A 172 8.55 -5.42 -11.29
N LYS A 173 9.44 -6.35 -10.95
CA LYS A 173 10.43 -6.90 -11.88
C LYS A 173 9.77 -7.64 -13.04
N VAL A 174 8.77 -8.47 -12.72
CA VAL A 174 7.96 -9.21 -13.69
C VAL A 174 7.18 -8.24 -14.57
N GLY A 175 6.50 -7.25 -13.99
CA GLY A 175 5.75 -6.26 -14.75
C GLY A 175 6.65 -5.49 -15.73
N LYS A 176 7.85 -5.10 -15.28
CA LYS A 176 8.86 -4.47 -16.16
C LYS A 176 9.27 -5.40 -17.30
N LEU A 177 9.61 -6.66 -16.99
CA LEU A 177 10.03 -7.66 -17.98
C LEU A 177 8.93 -7.92 -19.02
N LEU A 178 7.69 -8.08 -18.56
CA LEU A 178 6.53 -8.30 -19.43
C LEU A 178 6.28 -7.11 -20.33
N CYS A 179 6.24 -5.89 -19.79
CA CYS A 179 6.04 -4.68 -20.60
C CYS A 179 7.19 -4.41 -21.57
N GLN A 180 8.39 -4.94 -21.31
CA GLN A 180 9.54 -4.84 -22.23
C GLN A 180 9.49 -5.89 -23.35
N ARG A 181 8.95 -7.09 -23.08
CA ARG A 181 8.98 -8.23 -24.02
C ARG A 181 7.67 -8.44 -24.78
N TYR A 182 6.53 -8.10 -24.19
CA TYR A 182 5.20 -8.47 -24.67
C TYR A 182 4.24 -7.27 -24.60
N PHE A 183 3.30 -7.23 -25.55
CA PHE A 183 2.05 -6.51 -25.46
C PHE A 183 1.08 -7.25 -24.53
N VAL A 184 0.82 -6.68 -23.35
CA VAL A 184 -0.20 -7.24 -22.45
C VAL A 184 -1.57 -6.65 -22.85
N PHE A 185 -2.24 -7.27 -23.82
CA PHE A 185 -3.59 -6.86 -24.28
C PHE A 185 -4.66 -7.23 -23.28
N CYS A 186 -5.65 -6.34 -23.14
CA CYS A 186 -6.58 -6.44 -22.05
C CYS A 186 -8.08 -6.27 -22.40
N LYS A 187 -8.79 -7.39 -22.61
CA LYS A 187 -10.25 -7.52 -22.51
C LYS A 187 -10.84 -7.57 -21.08
N LYS A 188 -11.51 -6.49 -20.68
CA LYS A 188 -12.49 -6.47 -19.58
C LYS A 188 -13.62 -7.48 -19.85
N GLN A 189 -13.77 -8.51 -19.04
CA GLN A 189 -15.02 -9.29 -19.01
C GLN A 189 -16.10 -8.43 -18.32
N ASN A 190 -17.17 -8.15 -19.05
CA ASN A 190 -18.27 -7.29 -18.62
C ASN A 190 -19.08 -7.96 -17.48
N LYS A 191 -18.70 -7.71 -16.22
CA LYS A 191 -19.68 -7.62 -15.12
C LYS A 191 -19.69 -6.18 -14.61
N LYS A 192 -20.86 -5.55 -14.62
CA LYS A 192 -21.08 -4.16 -14.19
C LYS A 192 -20.61 -3.96 -12.76
N ILE A 193 -19.38 -3.47 -12.59
CA ILE A 193 -18.93 -2.83 -11.35
C ILE A 193 -18.41 -1.45 -11.77
N LYS A 194 -19.20 -0.41 -11.46
CA LYS A 194 -18.74 0.98 -11.49
C LYS A 194 -17.72 1.11 -10.36
N ILE A 195 -16.49 1.51 -10.67
CA ILE A 195 -15.56 2.35 -9.87
C ILE A 195 -14.33 2.58 -10.75
N GLY A 196 -14.02 3.84 -11.05
CA GLY A 196 -12.75 4.24 -11.63
C GLY A 196 -11.62 4.06 -10.61
N LYS A 197 -10.53 3.41 -11.03
CA LYS A 197 -9.20 3.37 -10.41
C LYS A 197 -8.33 2.42 -11.22
N PHE A 198 -7.16 2.88 -11.65
CA PHE A 198 -6.08 1.96 -12.03
C PHE A 198 -5.46 1.44 -10.73
N SER A 199 -5.83 0.23 -10.37
CA SER A 199 -5.20 -0.52 -9.29
C SER A 199 -4.56 -1.76 -9.93
N ILE A 200 -3.25 -1.92 -9.78
CA ILE A 200 -2.62 -3.24 -9.86
C ILE A 200 -3.26 -4.03 -8.72
N PHE A 201 -4.31 -4.77 -9.08
CA PHE A 201 -5.07 -5.59 -8.16
C PHE A 201 -4.11 -6.67 -7.66
N LEU A 202 -3.91 -6.76 -6.35
CA LEU A 202 -3.16 -7.83 -5.72
C LEU A 202 -3.70 -9.16 -6.26
N ILE A 203 -2.82 -9.95 -6.86
CA ILE A 203 -3.13 -11.27 -7.38
C ILE A 203 -3.26 -12.19 -6.16
N THR A 204 -4.48 -12.41 -5.71
CA THR A 204 -4.81 -13.53 -4.80
C THR A 204 -5.82 -14.43 -5.50
N ASN A 205 -5.38 -15.68 -5.70
CA ASN A 205 -6.07 -16.91 -6.12
C ASN A 205 -7.08 -16.82 -7.28
N ARG A 206 -6.69 -17.48 -8.40
CA ARG A 206 -7.51 -17.84 -9.57
C ARG A 206 -8.24 -16.70 -10.28
N VAL A 207 -7.50 -15.75 -10.84
CA VAL A 207 -8.07 -14.77 -11.78
C VAL A 207 -7.21 -14.67 -13.04
N ARG A 208 -7.80 -15.04 -14.19
CA ARG A 208 -7.26 -14.77 -15.53
C ARG A 208 -7.31 -13.25 -15.73
N LEU A 209 -6.14 -12.61 -15.76
CA LEU A 209 -6.04 -11.16 -15.59
C LEU A 209 -5.84 -10.43 -16.92
N VAL A 210 -6.61 -9.35 -17.08
CA VAL A 210 -6.80 -8.65 -18.34
C VAL A 210 -7.11 -7.14 -18.07
N ILE A 211 -6.09 -6.25 -18.06
CA ILE A 211 -6.00 -4.79 -17.70
C ILE A 211 -6.04 -3.70 -18.85
N LYS A 212 -7.17 -3.05 -19.14
CA LYS A 212 -7.26 -2.02 -20.22
C LYS A 212 -6.42 -0.76 -19.98
N ASN A 213 -5.85 -0.19 -21.05
CA ASN A 213 -5.29 1.16 -21.11
C ASN A 213 -6.43 2.21 -21.07
N LEU A 214 -6.37 3.16 -20.14
CA LEU A 214 -7.23 4.36 -20.12
C LEU A 214 -6.30 5.56 -20.01
N GLY A 215 -6.39 6.50 -20.94
CA GLY A 215 -5.75 7.81 -20.77
C GLY A 215 -6.35 8.51 -19.54
N GLY A 216 -5.50 8.97 -18.63
CA GLY A 216 -5.91 9.71 -17.44
C GLY A 216 -4.72 10.33 -16.71
N VAL A 217 -4.97 11.45 -16.04
CA VAL A 217 -4.02 12.07 -15.11
C VAL A 217 -4.02 11.25 -13.82
N TYR A 218 -2.87 10.72 -13.42
CA TYR A 218 -2.75 9.87 -12.23
C TYR A 218 -2.00 10.60 -11.11
N SER A 219 -2.53 10.51 -9.89
CA SER A 219 -1.80 10.90 -8.69
C SER A 219 -0.94 9.73 -8.22
N THR A 220 0.39 9.90 -8.20
CA THR A 220 1.26 9.00 -7.45
C THR A 220 1.54 9.61 -6.09
N VAL A 221 1.71 8.76 -5.07
CA VAL A 221 1.92 9.19 -3.69
C VAL A 221 3.31 8.72 -3.27
N PRO A 222 4.36 9.54 -3.43
CA PRO A 222 5.64 9.29 -2.77
C PRO A 222 5.44 9.11 -1.27
N ARG A 223 6.16 8.13 -0.72
CA ARG A 223 6.29 7.91 0.72
C ARG A 223 7.53 8.64 1.19
N ILE A 224 7.37 9.52 2.16
CA ILE A 224 8.46 10.24 2.82
C ILE A 224 8.50 9.77 4.27
N LEU A 225 9.68 9.42 4.74
CA LEU A 225 9.89 8.95 6.11
C LEU A 225 10.18 10.16 7.01
N LEU A 226 9.36 10.31 8.06
CA LEU A 226 9.55 11.34 9.08
C LEU A 226 10.17 10.73 10.33
N LYS A 227 11.21 11.38 10.85
CA LYS A 227 11.68 11.18 12.22
C LYS A 227 11.08 12.28 13.10
N MET A 228 10.09 11.93 13.90
CA MET A 228 9.59 12.82 14.95
C MET A 228 10.23 12.41 16.26
N TYR A 229 11.02 13.31 16.84
CA TYR A 229 11.54 13.15 18.19
C TYR A 229 10.42 13.48 19.18
N GLN A 230 10.27 12.67 20.24
CA GLN A 230 9.39 13.04 21.34
C GLN A 230 10.04 14.25 22.04
N ALA A 231 9.32 15.36 22.13
CA ALA A 231 9.72 16.47 22.96
C ALA A 231 9.65 16.01 24.43
N ASN A 232 10.72 16.31 25.19
CA ASN A 232 10.80 16.07 26.64
C ASN A 232 9.73 16.84 27.40
#